data_AF-A0A831M164-F1
#
_entry.id   AF-A0A831M164-F1
#
_cell.length_a   1.000
_cell.length_b   1.000
_cell.length_c   1.000
_cell.angle_alpha   90.00
_cell.angle_beta   90.00
_cell.angle_gamma   90.00
#
_symmetry.space_group_name_H-M   'P 1'
#
loop_
_entity.id
_entity.type
_entity.pdbx_description
1 polymer ?
#
loop_
_entity_poly.entity_id
_entity_poly.type
_entity_poly.pdbx_seq_one_letter_code
_entity_poly.pdbx_strand_id
1 'polypeptide(L)' 'MHEAVFRFATPHAAVLYRALAPEAGEVEGSRSREEVALQDPETLVLRVQAADVHALRAALNMWLRLVNVADELQEMIRHE' A
#
# COMPACT_ATOMS: atom_id res chain seq x y z
N MET A 1 15.57 7.65 10.41
CA MET A 1 14.35 6.86 10.14
C MET A 1 13.37 7.81 9.45
N HIS A 2 12.97 7.47 8.24
CA HIS A 2 12.06 8.25 7.41
C HIS A 2 10.72 7.53 7.32
N GLU A 3 9.63 8.28 7.30
CA GLU A 3 8.28 7.73 7.24
C GLU A 3 7.42 8.49 6.25
N ALA A 4 6.54 7.78 5.56
CA ALA A 4 5.43 8.34 4.80
C ALA A 4 4.15 7.56 5.11
N VAL A 5 3.03 8.27 5.19
CA VAL A 5 1.70 7.70 5.43
C VAL A 5 0.75 8.19 4.34
N PHE A 6 0.18 7.24 3.60
CA PHE A 6 -0.82 7.50 2.56
C PHE A 6 -2.18 7.00 3.03
N ARG A 7 -3.22 7.78 2.72
CA ARG A 7 -4.62 7.43 2.96
C ARG A 7 -5.36 7.44 1.63
N PHE A 8 -5.96 6.31 1.30
CA PHE A 8 -6.75 6.14 0.08
C PHE A 8 -8.21 6.04 0.49
N ALA A 9 -8.99 7.06 0.17
CA ALA A 9 -10.43 7.09 0.39
C ALA A 9 -11.13 6.47 -0.83
N THR A 10 -11.78 5.34 -0.64
CA THR A 10 -12.48 4.59 -1.68
C THR A 10 -13.51 3.65 -1.05
N PRO A 11 -14.72 3.48 -1.64
CA PRO A 11 -15.69 2.49 -1.19
C PRO A 11 -15.18 1.04 -1.31
N HIS A 12 -14.01 0.84 -1.92
CA HIS A 12 -13.39 -0.46 -2.16
C HIS A 12 -12.18 -0.72 -1.27
N ALA A 13 -11.98 0.06 -0.20
CA ALA A 13 -10.81 -0.06 0.67
C ALA A 13 -10.61 -1.50 1.20
N ALA A 14 -11.69 -2.20 1.57
CA ALA A 14 -11.62 -3.59 2.03
C ALA A 14 -11.12 -4.56 0.96
N VAL A 15 -11.39 -4.31 -0.33
CA VAL A 15 -10.90 -5.12 -1.46
C VAL A 15 -9.42 -4.85 -1.66
N LEU A 16 -9.02 -3.57 -1.72
CA LEU A 16 -7.61 -3.18 -1.83
C LEU A 16 -6.78 -3.73 -0.66
N TYR A 17 -7.29 -3.65 0.57
CA TYR A 17 -6.65 -4.24 1.74
C TYR A 17 -6.35 -5.72 1.55
N ARG A 18 -7.34 -6.52 1.10
CA ARG A 18 -7.13 -7.96 0.88
C ARG A 18 -6.10 -8.25 -0.21
N ALA A 19 -6.03 -7.42 -1.24
CA ALA A 19 -5.05 -7.57 -2.31
C ALA A 19 -3.63 -7.19 -1.88
N LEU A 20 -3.50 -6.15 -1.05
CA LEU A 20 -2.20 -5.55 -0.69
C LEU A 20 -1.60 -6.10 0.61
N ALA A 21 -2.42 -6.54 1.57
CA ALA A 21 -1.95 -7.04 2.86
C ALA A 21 -0.94 -8.20 2.76
N PRO A 22 -1.04 -9.16 1.81
CA PRO A 22 -0.04 -10.22 1.65
C PRO A 22 1.37 -9.72 1.27
N GLU A 23 1.47 -8.56 0.63
CA GLU A 23 2.74 -7.96 0.21
C GLU A 23 3.40 -7.15 1.35
N ALA A 24 2.68 -6.94 2.46
CA ALA A 24 3.15 -6.15 3.60
C ALA A 24 4.02 -7.00 4.56
N GLY A 25 4.95 -6.34 5.25
CA GLY A 25 5.80 -6.95 6.27
C GLY A 25 7.28 -6.65 6.09
N GLU A 26 8.09 -7.16 7.02
CA GLU A 26 9.54 -7.06 6.92
C GLU A 26 10.08 -8.17 6.01
N VAL A 27 10.72 -7.77 4.92
CA VAL A 27 11.49 -8.68 4.07
C VAL A 27 12.93 -8.72 4.57
N GLU A 28 13.49 -9.92 4.74
CA GLU A 28 14.87 -10.09 5.22
C GLU A 28 15.86 -9.35 4.30
N GLY A 29 16.68 -8.47 4.89
CA GLY A 29 17.61 -7.61 4.15
C GLY A 29 16.99 -6.34 3.54
N SER A 30 15.69 -6.11 3.70
CA SER A 30 15.04 -4.85 3.32
C SER A 30 15.49 -3.69 4.21
N ARG A 31 15.59 -2.51 3.60
CA ARG A 31 15.82 -1.23 4.30
C ARG A 31 14.53 -0.46 4.56
N SER A 32 13.38 -1.08 4.28
CA SER A 32 12.05 -0.56 4.53
C SER A 32 11.14 -1.61 5.19
N ARG A 33 10.12 -1.10 5.86
CA ARG A 33 9.02 -1.85 6.48
C ARG A 33 7.72 -1.17 6.12
N GLU A 34 6.75 -1.95 5.70
CA GLU A 34 5.47 -1.45 5.24
C GLU A 34 4.32 -2.13 5.98
N GLU A 35 3.33 -1.32 6.32
CA GLU A 35 2.12 -1.75 7.02
C GLU A 35 0.91 -1.25 6.23
N VAL A 36 -0.02 -2.15 6.00
CA VAL A 36 -1.29 -1.87 5.33
C VAL A 36 -2.41 -2.15 6.33
N ALA A 37 -3.32 -1.20 6.50
CA ALA A 37 -4.43 -1.31 7.43
C ALA A 37 -5.70 -0.65 6.88
N LEU A 38 -6.86 -1.09 7.37
CA LEU A 38 -8.10 -0.34 7.21
C LEU A 38 -8.26 0.60 8.40
N GLN A 39 -8.40 1.91 8.14
CA GLN A 39 -8.78 2.86 9.18
C GLN A 39 -10.28 2.79 9.46
N ASP A 40 -11.06 2.60 8.40
CA ASP A 40 -12.52 2.48 8.38
C ASP A 40 -12.94 1.73 7.09
N PRO A 41 -14.23 1.43 6.86
CA PRO A 41 -14.67 0.65 5.70
C PRO A 41 -14.31 1.26 4.34
N GLU A 42 -14.03 2.57 4.28
CA GLU A 42 -13.78 3.31 3.04
C GLU A 42 -12.36 3.91 2.99
N THR A 43 -11.51 3.63 3.97
CA THR A 43 -10.17 4.23 4.04
C THR A 43 -9.09 3.17 4.28
N LEU A 44 -8.23 2.99 3.28
CA LEU A 44 -6.99 2.21 3.38
C LEU A 44 -5.83 3.12 3.81
N VAL A 45 -5.00 2.64 4.73
CA VAL A 45 -3.78 3.30 5.18
C VAL A 45 -2.58 2.45 4.78
N LEU A 46 -1.64 3.06 4.08
CA LEU A 46 -0.31 2.53 3.83
C LEU A 46 0.69 3.36 4.64
N ARG A 47 1.42 2.72 5.55
CA ARG A 47 2.54 3.30 6.28
C ARG A 47 3.83 2.67 5.76
N VAL A 48 4.78 3.50 5.35
CA VAL A 48 6.10 3.05 4.86
C VAL A 48 7.17 3.72 5.72
N GLN A 49 7.98 2.89 6.37
CA GLN A 49 9.13 3.31 7.16
C GLN A 49 10.40 2.82 6.48
N ALA A 50 11.45 3.64 6.47
CA ALA A 50 12.71 3.28 5.86
C ALA A 50 13.92 3.87 6.59
N ALA A 51 15.08 3.22 6.43
CA ALA A 51 16.35 3.64 7.02
C ALA A 51 16.84 4.99 6.45
N ASP A 52 16.63 5.22 5.16
CA ASP A 52 17.10 6.40 4.41
C ASP A 52 16.07 6.84 3.33
N VAL A 53 16.23 8.04 2.78
CA VAL A 53 15.31 8.61 1.77
C VAL A 53 15.33 7.84 0.45
N HIS A 54 16.46 7.21 0.08
CA HIS A 54 16.53 6.42 -1.16
C HIS A 54 15.73 5.13 -1.03
N ALA A 55 15.82 4.45 0.11
CA ALA A 55 15.01 3.29 0.45
C ALA A 55 13.53 3.65 0.53
N LEU A 56 13.18 4.79 1.16
CA LEU A 56 11.80 5.27 1.19
C LEU A 56 11.24 5.48 -0.22
N ARG A 57 11.98 6.17 -1.10
CA ARG A 57 11.56 6.40 -2.49
C ARG A 57 11.36 5.09 -3.26
N ALA A 58 12.27 4.12 -3.07
CA ALA A 58 12.16 2.82 -3.73
C ALA A 58 10.92 2.06 -3.27
N ALA A 59 10.68 1.99 -1.95
CA ALA A 59 9.50 1.37 -1.37
C ALA A 59 8.22 2.05 -1.86
N LEU A 60 8.13 3.38 -1.79
CA LEU A 60 6.96 4.13 -2.26
C LEU A 60 6.66 3.89 -3.74
N ASN A 61 7.68 3.84 -4.61
CA ASN A 61 7.48 3.58 -6.03
C ASN A 61 6.88 2.19 -6.30
N MET A 62 7.31 1.18 -5.54
CA MET A 62 6.74 -0.17 -5.63
C MET A 62 5.29 -0.19 -5.11
N TRP A 63 5.08 0.32 -3.91
CA TRP A 63 3.79 0.25 -3.23
C TRP A 63 2.70 1.07 -3.92
N LEU A 64 3.00 2.29 -4.36
CA LEU A 64 2.02 3.09 -5.11
C LEU A 64 1.67 2.45 -6.47
N ARG A 65 2.61 1.72 -7.08
CA ARG A 65 2.32 0.94 -8.29
C ARG A 65 1.39 -0.24 -7.98
N LEU A 66 1.61 -0.97 -6.88
CA LEU A 66 0.72 -2.05 -6.48
C LEU A 66 -0.70 -1.54 -6.17
N VAL A 67 -0.80 -0.40 -5.48
CA VAL A 67 -2.10 0.25 -5.21
C VAL A 67 -2.82 0.58 -6.51
N ASN A 68 -2.15 1.23 -7.47
CA ASN A 68 -2.75 1.57 -8.76
C ASN A 68 -3.26 0.33 -9.50
N VAL A 69 -2.45 -0.74 -9.58
CA VAL A 69 -2.86 -1.98 -10.26
C VAL A 69 -4.05 -2.64 -9.56
N ALA A 70 -4.07 -2.66 -8.22
CA ALA A 70 -5.18 -3.23 -7.46
C ALA A 70 -6.49 -2.44 -7.67
N ASP A 71 -6.40 -1.12 -7.80
CA ASP A 71 -7.54 -0.24 -8.08
C ASP A 71 -8.05 -0.41 -9.51
N GLU A 72 -7.15 -0.42 -10.51
CA GLU A 72 -7.49 -0.66 -11.92
C GLU A 72 -8.19 -2.01 -12.14
N LEU A 73 -7.71 -3.09 -11.52
CA LEU A 73 -8.33 -4.41 -11.61
C LEU A 73 -9.72 -4.43 -10.96
N GLN A 74 -9.92 -3.68 -9.88
CA GLN A 74 -11.22 -3.56 -9.24
C GLN A 74 -12.22 -2.84 -10.16
N GLU A 75 -11.79 -1.79 -10.86
CA GLU A 75 -12.63 -1.10 -11.84
C GLU A 75 -12.99 -2.00 -13.03
N MET A 76 -12.04 -2.81 -13.52
CA MET A 76 -12.31 -3.73 -14.63
C MET A 76 -13.37 -4.79 -14.28
N ILE A 77 -13.29 -5.40 -13.09
CA ILE A 77 -14.28 -6.40 -12.62
C ILE A 77 -15.70 -5.80 -12.53
N ARG A 78 -15.82 -4.48 -12.32
CA ARG A 78 -17.12 -3.80 -12.29
C ARG A 78 -17.75 -3.58 -13.67
N HIS A 79 -16.96 -3.70 -14.75
CA HIS A 79 -17.41 -3.44 -16.11
C HIS A 79 -17.71 -4.72 -16.91
N GLU A 80 -17.67 -5.89 -16.27
CA GLU A 80 -18.18 -7.18 -16.77
C GLU A 80 -19.53 -7.53 -16.15
#